data_AF-A0A8T4CNS9-F1
#
_entry.id   AF-A0A8T4CNS9-F1
#
_cell.length_a   1.000
_cell.length_b   1.000
_cell.length_c   1.000
_cell.angle_alpha   90.00
_cell.angle_beta   90.00
_cell.angle_gamma   90.00
#
_symmetry.space_group_name_H-M   'P 1'
#
loop_
_entity.id
_entity.type
_entity.pdbx_description
1 polymer ?
#
loop_
_entity_poly.entity_id
_entity_poly.type
_entity_poly.pdbx_seq_one_letter_code
_entity_poly.pdbx_strand_id
1 'polypeptide(L)'
;MTIQLLSMGVIGVRLLDCILTSNATYPDELADQIVNEINHYLVKAPLSEKPLLFHLACEVHEALSDRFGRVDSLQVRRDIANLMGLLIYRARMTANQSR
;
A
#
# COMPACT_ATOMS: atom_id res chain seq x y z
N MET A 1 -4.86 -6.22 -10.88
CA MET A 1 -5.49 -7.13 -9.90
C MET A 1 -5.71 -6.41 -8.56
N THR A 2 -6.71 -5.53 -8.48
CA THR A 2 -7.14 -4.83 -7.25
C THR A 2 -7.58 -5.78 -6.12
N ILE A 3 -7.87 -7.03 -6.48
CA ILE A 3 -8.33 -8.12 -5.60
C ILE A 3 -7.31 -8.44 -4.48
N GLN A 4 -6.02 -8.22 -4.71
CA GLN A 4 -5.00 -8.53 -3.69
C GLN A 4 -5.02 -7.58 -2.48
N LEU A 5 -5.32 -6.29 -2.69
CA LEU A 5 -5.54 -5.35 -1.58
C LEU A 5 -6.70 -5.82 -0.70
N LEU A 6 -7.83 -6.19 -1.32
CA LEU A 6 -9.02 -6.67 -0.61
C LEU A 6 -8.76 -7.95 0.22
N SER A 7 -7.75 -8.73 -0.15
CA SER A 7 -7.34 -9.92 0.61
C SER A 7 -6.66 -9.62 1.96
N MET A 8 -6.40 -8.34 2.27
CA MET A 8 -5.94 -7.89 3.59
C MET A 8 -7.10 -7.50 4.53
N GLY A 9 -8.35 -7.73 4.14
CA GLY A 9 -9.50 -7.37 4.95
C GLY A 9 -9.68 -5.85 5.05
N VAL A 10 -10.01 -5.35 6.24
CA VAL A 10 -10.41 -3.94 6.46
C VAL A 10 -9.31 -2.97 6.05
N ILE A 11 -8.05 -3.24 6.39
CA ILE A 11 -6.95 -2.36 5.98
C ILE A 11 -6.78 -2.32 4.46
N GLY A 12 -7.00 -3.44 3.78
CA GLY A 12 -6.98 -3.52 2.32
C GLY A 12 -8.00 -2.60 1.65
N VAL A 13 -9.22 -2.56 2.20
CA VAL A 13 -10.28 -1.66 1.74
C VAL A 13 -9.91 -0.20 1.97
N ARG A 14 -9.39 0.12 3.17
CA ARG A 14 -8.99 1.50 3.52
C ARG A 14 -7.84 2.00 2.64
N LEU A 15 -6.86 1.16 2.33
CA LEU A 15 -5.77 1.52 1.43
C LEU A 15 -6.26 1.74 0.00
N LEU A 16 -7.18 0.90 -0.48
CA LEU A 16 -7.78 1.09 -1.80
C LEU A 16 -8.59 2.41 -1.86
N ASP A 17 -9.38 2.69 -0.84
CA ASP A 17 -10.14 3.94 -0.73
C ASP A 17 -9.18 5.15 -0.71
N CYS A 18 -8.17 5.13 0.16
CA CYS A 18 -7.12 6.15 0.23
C CYS A 18 -6.48 6.41 -1.13
N ILE A 19 -6.11 5.36 -1.88
CA ILE A 19 -5.50 5.50 -3.21
C ILE A 19 -6.48 6.15 -4.20
N LEU A 20 -7.74 5.72 -4.22
CA LEU A 20 -8.71 6.16 -5.22
C LEU A 20 -9.27 7.56 -4.95
N THR A 21 -9.33 7.98 -3.68
CA THR A 21 -9.96 9.24 -3.26
C THR A 21 -8.98 10.32 -2.83
N SER A 22 -7.68 10.00 -2.76
CA SER A 22 -6.64 10.97 -2.41
C SER A 22 -6.61 12.16 -3.37
N ASN A 23 -6.41 13.35 -2.79
CA ASN A 23 -6.16 14.59 -3.52
C ASN A 23 -4.67 14.80 -3.89
N ALA A 24 -3.80 13.83 -3.61
CA ALA A 24 -2.36 13.93 -3.89
C ALA A 24 -2.10 14.10 -5.39
N THR A 25 -1.23 15.04 -5.76
CA THR A 25 -0.81 15.23 -7.15
C THR A 25 0.49 14.47 -7.44
N TYR A 26 1.35 14.39 -6.43
CA TYR A 26 2.68 13.79 -6.55
C TYR A 26 2.77 12.44 -5.83
N PRO A 27 3.65 11.53 -6.30
CA PRO A 27 3.81 10.20 -5.70
C PRO A 27 4.17 10.26 -4.21
N ASP A 28 5.02 11.19 -3.78
CA ASP A 28 5.46 11.30 -2.39
C ASP A 28 4.30 11.65 -1.44
N GLU A 29 3.44 12.58 -1.85
CA GLU A 29 2.24 12.96 -1.09
C GLU A 29 1.27 11.79 -0.92
N LEU A 30 1.11 10.98 -1.98
CA LEU A 30 0.29 9.78 -1.91
C LEU A 30 0.94 8.72 -1.03
N ALA A 31 2.25 8.52 -1.16
CA ALA A 31 3.01 7.58 -0.35
C ALA A 31 2.87 7.92 1.14
N ASP A 32 3.02 9.20 1.52
CA ASP A 32 2.80 9.67 2.89
C ASP A 32 1.40 9.31 3.40
N GLN A 33 0.35 9.53 2.59
CA GLN A 33 -1.03 9.21 2.97
C GLN A 33 -1.23 7.69 3.16
N ILE A 34 -0.69 6.88 2.26
CA ILE A 34 -0.73 5.41 2.36
C ILE A 34 0.01 4.94 3.60
N VAL A 35 1.21 5.44 3.86
CA VAL A 35 2.04 5.08 5.01
C VAL A 35 1.36 5.50 6.31
N ASN A 36 0.75 6.67 6.36
CA ASN A 36 -0.03 7.11 7.51
C ASN A 36 -1.22 6.17 7.81
N GLU A 37 -1.92 5.72 6.77
CA GLU A 37 -3.02 4.77 6.89
C GLU A 37 -2.52 3.40 7.41
N ILE A 38 -1.38 2.91 6.89
CA ILE A 38 -0.72 1.70 7.38
C ILE A 38 -0.33 1.85 8.85
N ASN A 39 0.34 2.94 9.22
CA ASN A 39 0.80 3.20 10.59
C ASN A 39 -0.37 3.31 11.57
N HIS A 40 -1.47 3.95 11.16
CA HIS A 40 -2.68 4.04 11.95
C HIS A 40 -3.25 2.64 12.26
N TYR A 41 -3.23 1.73 11.29
CA TYR A 41 -3.67 0.35 11.49
C TYR A 41 -2.66 -0.51 12.24
N LEU A 42 -1.35 -0.29 12.03
CA LEU A 42 -0.25 -1.06 12.61
C LEU A 42 -0.32 -1.18 14.15
N VAL A 43 -0.76 -0.10 14.82
CA VAL A 43 -0.95 -0.08 16.28
C VAL A 43 -1.94 -1.13 16.75
N LYS A 44 -2.99 -1.38 15.96
CA LYS A 44 -4.10 -2.30 16.27
C LYS A 44 -3.95 -3.67 15.60
N ALA A 45 -2.98 -3.81 14.69
CA ALA A 45 -2.79 -5.02 13.91
C ALA A 45 -2.35 -6.22 14.78
N PRO A 46 -2.83 -7.43 14.49
CA PRO A 46 -2.31 -8.67 15.09
C PRO A 46 -0.79 -8.80 14.89
N LEU A 47 -0.10 -9.44 15.83
CA LEU A 47 1.36 -9.64 15.75
C LEU A 47 1.80 -10.33 14.44
N SER A 48 0.97 -11.22 13.89
CA SER A 48 1.23 -11.89 12.61
C SER A 48 1.22 -10.96 11.40
N GLU A 49 0.54 -9.81 11.47
CA GLU A 49 0.41 -8.86 10.36
C GLU A 49 1.40 -7.69 10.45
N LYS A 50 1.95 -7.42 11.63
CA LYS A 50 2.88 -6.29 11.84
C LYS A 50 4.10 -6.32 10.92
N PRO A 51 4.80 -7.46 10.72
CA PRO A 51 5.94 -7.50 9.81
C PRO A 51 5.56 -7.14 8.38
N LEU A 52 4.42 -7.68 7.90
CA LEU A 52 3.90 -7.39 6.56
C LEU A 52 3.65 -5.89 6.37
N LEU A 53 2.93 -5.28 7.33
CA LEU A 53 2.57 -3.87 7.27
C LEU A 53 3.80 -2.96 7.38
N PHE A 54 4.78 -3.33 8.20
CA PHE A 54 6.03 -2.58 8.32
C PHE A 54 6.82 -2.60 6.99
N HIS A 55 7.01 -3.77 6.39
CA HIS A 55 7.68 -3.88 5.09
C HIS A 55 6.94 -3.10 4.01
N LEU A 56 5.61 -3.18 3.98
CA LEU A 56 4.81 -2.41 3.04
C LEU A 56 5.03 -0.90 3.22
N ALA A 57 5.03 -0.39 4.46
CA ALA A 57 5.27 1.03 4.72
C ALA A 57 6.66 1.50 4.24
N CYS A 58 7.68 0.65 4.35
CA CYS A 58 9.02 0.96 3.86
C CYS A 58 9.10 1.01 2.32
N GLU A 59 8.45 0.07 1.62
CA GLU A 59 8.57 -0.07 0.16
C GLU A 59 7.68 0.91 -0.62
N VAL A 60 6.60 1.44 -0.01
CA VAL A 60 5.62 2.30 -0.70
C VAL A 60 6.27 3.53 -1.33
N HIS A 61 7.16 4.23 -0.60
CA HIS A 61 7.80 5.45 -1.13
C HIS A 61 8.62 5.15 -2.38
N GLU A 62 9.55 4.20 -2.29
CA GLU A 62 10.43 3.81 -3.40
C GLU A 62 9.62 3.29 -4.60
N ALA A 63 8.61 2.45 -4.35
CA ALA A 63 7.80 1.88 -5.41
C ALA A 63 6.98 2.93 -6.17
N LEU A 64 6.54 4.00 -5.50
CA LEU A 64 5.76 5.09 -6.11
C LEU A 64 6.68 6.10 -6.81
N SER A 65 7.79 6.50 -6.17
CA SER A 65 8.74 7.47 -6.74
C SER A 65 9.40 6.97 -8.02
N ASP A 66 9.72 5.67 -8.09
CA ASP A 66 10.44 5.09 -9.23
C ASP A 66 9.57 4.95 -10.49
N ARG A 67 8.24 4.86 -10.30
CA ARG A 67 7.33 4.45 -11.38
C ARG A 67 6.39 5.56 -11.85
N PHE A 68 6.18 6.60 -11.05
CA PHE A 68 5.19 7.62 -11.34
C PHE A 68 5.76 9.01 -11.14
N GLY A 69 5.58 9.90 -12.12
CA GLY A 69 5.89 11.32 -11.97
C GLY A 69 4.71 12.15 -11.41
N ARG A 70 3.47 11.69 -11.65
CA ARG A 70 2.21 12.30 -11.19
C ARG A 70 1.16 11.22 -10.95
N VAL A 71 0.27 11.46 -10.00
CA VAL A 71 -0.71 10.47 -9.53
C VAL A 71 -2.14 10.99 -9.48
N ASP A 72 -2.41 12.17 -10.06
CA ASP A 72 -3.69 12.87 -10.04
C ASP A 72 -4.76 12.24 -10.95
N SER A 73 -4.38 11.39 -11.92
CA SER A 73 -5.33 10.73 -12.80
C SER A 73 -5.87 9.42 -12.21
N LEU A 74 -7.18 9.17 -12.40
CA LEU A 74 -7.83 7.93 -11.95
C LEU A 74 -7.18 6.68 -12.56
N GLN A 75 -6.69 6.77 -13.80
CA GLN A 75 -6.00 5.66 -14.45
C GLN A 75 -4.72 5.30 -13.68
N VAL A 76 -3.88 6.30 -13.36
CA VAL A 76 -2.67 6.10 -12.56
C VAL A 76 -3.01 5.59 -11.15
N ARG A 77 -4.09 6.07 -10.52
CA ARG A 77 -4.54 5.52 -9.22
C ARG A 77 -4.85 4.02 -9.29
N ARG A 78 -5.49 3.56 -10.37
CA ARG A 78 -5.76 2.13 -10.57
C ARG A 78 -4.47 1.33 -10.77
N ASP A 79 -3.51 1.90 -11.48
CA ASP A 79 -2.20 1.27 -11.69
C ASP A 79 -1.41 1.18 -10.38
N ILE A 80 -1.49 2.21 -9.53
CA ILE A 80 -0.93 2.21 -8.17
C ILE A 80 -1.62 1.16 -7.30
N ALA A 81 -2.95 1.06 -7.34
CA ALA A 81 -3.66 0.02 -6.59
C ALA A 81 -3.24 -1.40 -7.03
N ASN A 82 -2.96 -1.59 -8.32
CA ASN A 82 -2.41 -2.85 -8.84
C ASN A 82 -0.98 -3.10 -8.36
N LEU A 83 -0.12 -2.06 -8.34
CA LEU A 83 1.24 -2.13 -7.82
C LEU A 83 1.24 -2.49 -6.33
N MET A 84 0.38 -1.88 -5.54
CA MET A 84 0.23 -2.17 -4.11
C MET A 84 -0.14 -3.64 -3.89
N GLY A 85 -1.02 -4.22 -4.73
CA GLY A 85 -1.29 -5.66 -4.70
C GLY A 85 -0.03 -6.52 -4.87
N LEU A 86 0.86 -6.13 -5.79
CA LEU A 86 2.15 -6.81 -6.00
C LEU A 86 3.09 -6.66 -4.80
N LEU A 87 3.18 -5.47 -4.19
CA LEU A 87 3.99 -5.25 -2.99
C LEU A 87 3.50 -6.11 -1.82
N ILE A 88 2.19 -6.19 -1.62
CA ILE A 88 1.58 -7.04 -0.58
C ILE A 88 1.91 -8.51 -0.83
N TYR A 89 1.82 -8.96 -2.08
CA TYR A 89 2.17 -10.34 -2.44
C TYR A 89 3.65 -10.65 -2.14
N ARG A 90 4.57 -9.73 -2.47
CA ARG A 90 6.00 -9.87 -2.16
C ARG A 90 6.26 -9.88 -0.67
N ALA A 91 5.69 -8.94 0.07
CA ALA A 91 5.83 -8.86 1.51
C ALA A 91 5.31 -10.12 2.23
N ARG A 92 4.23 -10.75 1.72
CA ARG A 92 3.73 -12.04 2.24
C ARG A 92 4.73 -13.18 2.00
N MET A 93 5.35 -13.22 0.83
CA MET A 93 6.38 -14.22 0.51
C MET A 93 7.60 -14.08 1.44
N THR A 94 8.07 -12.86 1.66
CA THR A 94 9.19 -12.58 2.57
C THR A 94 8.85 -12.92 4.02
N ALA A 95 7.65 -12.55 4.49
CA ALA A 95 7.20 -12.86 5.85
C ALA A 95 7.08 -14.37 6.11
N ASN A 96 6.69 -15.16 5.10
CA ASN A 96 6.59 -16.61 5.21
C ASN A 96 7.95 -17.32 5.15
N GLN A 97 8.97 -16.74 4.51
CA GLN A 97 10.34 -17.27 4.51
C GLN A 97 11.09 -17.00 5.83
N SER A 98 10.57 -16.08 6.66
CA SER A 98 11.15 -15.70 7.95
C SER A 98 10.67 -16.56 9.13
N ARG A 99 9.94 -17.64 8.85
CA ARG A 99 9.41 -18.62 9.81
C ARG A 99 10.10 -19.97 9.62
#